data_AF-A0A522Z334-F1
#
_entry.id   AF-A0A522Z334-F1
#
_cell.length_a   1.000
_cell.length_b   1.000
_cell.length_c   1.000
_cell.angle_alpha   90.00
_cell.angle_beta   90.00
_cell.angle_gamma   90.00
#
_symmetry.space_group_name_H-M   'P 1'
#
loop_
_entity.id
_entity.type
_entity.pdbx_description
1 polymer ?
#
loop_
_entity_poly.entity_id
_entity_poly.type
_entity_poly.pdbx_seq_one_letter_code
_entity_poly.pdbx_strand_id
1 'polypeptide(L)'
;MQGGTALVAEIIPDYEPPSFPVSLSLAMASGPFEEGLFFGIPYYLGGIMYSVLVGGTIWSFAHVFSTQTLALNGLAYATFLATIPHLFFSLRTWISGKGWFAIVFHSSWNVAFVASYCSTGILSCSIISPGDQLITDILAVASACAVALIVYSLYKKNRISAQRFRLVMILSVSVFAIAQATMTAKYVQLFFFKI
;
A
#
# COMPACT_ATOMS: atom_id res chain seq x y z
N MET A 1 11.43 10.81 6.88
CA MET A 1 11.74 9.66 7.76
C MET A 1 13.09 9.80 8.44
N GLN A 2 14.14 10.40 7.84
CA GLN A 2 15.43 10.62 8.53
C GLN A 2 15.33 11.19 9.95
N GLY A 3 14.47 12.20 10.18
CA GLY A 3 14.25 12.73 11.53
C GLY A 3 13.60 11.74 12.50
N GLY A 4 12.71 10.87 12.01
CA GLY A 4 12.13 9.78 12.81
C GLY A 4 13.12 8.63 13.03
N THR A 5 13.92 8.30 12.02
CA THR A 5 15.03 7.33 12.12
C THR A 5 16.07 7.80 13.14
N ALA A 6 16.45 9.08 13.14
CA ALA A 6 17.39 9.65 14.10
C ALA A 6 16.86 9.56 15.53
N LEU A 7 15.59 9.95 15.75
CA LEU A 7 14.94 9.84 17.05
C LEU A 7 14.85 8.38 17.55
N VAL A 8 14.54 7.43 16.65
CA VAL A 8 14.46 6.01 17.01
C VAL A 8 15.85 5.44 17.33
N ALA A 9 16.88 5.85 16.59
CA ALA A 9 18.26 5.42 16.82
C ALA A 9 18.84 5.91 18.16
N GLU A 10 18.32 6.99 18.74
CA GLU A 10 18.69 7.44 20.09
C GLU A 10 18.12 6.55 21.20
N ILE A 11 17.01 5.85 20.93
CA ILE A 11 16.26 5.06 21.92
C ILE A 11 16.56 3.56 21.77
N ILE A 12 16.77 3.09 20.54
CA ILE A 12 16.98 1.69 20.21
C ILE A 12 18.43 1.47 19.81
N PRO A 13 19.24 0.76 20.62
CA PRO A 13 20.61 0.41 20.27
C PRO A 13 20.64 -0.39 18.96
N ASP A 14 21.63 -0.09 18.12
CA ASP A 14 21.88 -0.79 16.85
C ASP A 14 20.66 -0.79 15.89
N TYR A 15 19.94 0.33 15.81
CA TYR A 15 18.82 0.50 14.88
C TYR A 15 19.29 0.54 13.43
N GLU A 16 18.80 -0.39 12.61
CA GLU A 16 19.07 -0.42 11.17
C GLU A 16 17.91 0.24 10.39
N PRO A 17 18.18 1.27 9.56
CA PRO A 17 17.16 1.86 8.71
C PRO A 17 16.64 0.85 7.69
N PRO A 18 15.32 0.76 7.44
CA PRO A 18 14.78 -0.16 6.45
C PRO A 18 15.30 0.16 5.04
N SER A 19 15.66 -0.90 4.31
CA SER A 19 16.05 -0.83 2.90
C SER A 19 14.81 -0.81 2.01
N PHE A 20 14.76 0.08 1.02
CA PHE A 20 13.64 0.17 0.07
C PHE A 20 14.14 0.18 -1.37
N PRO A 21 13.92 -0.88 -2.17
CA PRO A 21 13.88 -0.74 -3.61
C PRO A 21 12.44 -0.33 -4.00
N VAL A 22 12.24 0.94 -4.36
CA VAL A 22 10.93 1.43 -4.80
C VAL A 22 11.08 2.04 -6.19
N SER A 23 10.43 1.43 -7.17
CA SER A 23 10.20 2.09 -8.46
C SER A 23 9.08 3.12 -8.31
N LEU A 24 9.08 4.10 -9.22
CA LEU A 24 8.02 5.11 -9.25
C LEU A 24 6.64 4.48 -9.52
N SER A 25 6.60 3.38 -10.28
CA SER A 25 5.37 2.64 -10.58
C SER A 25 4.75 2.02 -9.32
N LEU A 26 5.56 1.42 -8.45
CA LEU A 26 5.12 0.85 -7.16
C LEU A 26 4.61 1.95 -6.24
N ALA A 27 5.34 3.08 -6.16
CA ALA A 27 4.93 4.24 -5.38
C ALA A 27 3.57 4.78 -5.85
N MET A 28 3.34 4.88 -7.17
CA MET A 28 2.05 5.29 -7.71
C MET A 28 0.94 4.28 -7.42
N ALA A 29 1.21 2.98 -7.60
CA ALA A 29 0.23 1.90 -7.44
C ALA A 29 -0.21 1.68 -5.99
N SER A 30 0.67 1.96 -5.03
CA SER A 30 0.39 1.81 -3.59
C SER A 30 -0.83 2.61 -3.14
N GLY A 31 -1.03 3.85 -3.62
CA GLY A 31 -2.18 4.68 -3.25
C GLY A 31 -3.54 4.01 -3.49
N PRO A 32 -3.93 3.70 -4.75
CA PRO A 32 -5.19 3.00 -5.04
C PRO A 32 -5.29 1.62 -4.41
N PHE A 33 -4.17 0.91 -4.24
CA PHE A 33 -4.14 -0.37 -3.56
C PHE A 33 -4.48 -0.24 -2.07
N GLU A 34 -3.72 0.56 -1.34
CA GLU A 34 -3.81 0.69 0.12
C GLU A 34 -5.08 1.43 0.54
N GLU A 35 -5.38 2.58 -0.07
CA GLU A 35 -6.60 3.33 0.20
C GLU A 35 -7.84 2.51 -0.15
N GLY A 36 -7.79 1.79 -1.27
CA GLY A 36 -8.92 0.97 -1.69
C GLY A 36 -9.13 -0.25 -0.78
N LEU A 37 -8.06 -0.96 -0.41
CA LEU A 37 -8.14 -2.20 0.36
C LEU A 37 -8.48 -1.95 1.83
N PHE A 38 -7.83 -0.96 2.46
CA PHE A 38 -7.93 -0.72 3.90
C PHE A 38 -8.98 0.32 4.30
N PHE A 39 -9.43 1.16 3.35
CA PHE A 39 -10.40 2.22 3.67
C PHE A 39 -11.64 2.11 2.77
N GLY A 40 -11.46 2.05 1.45
CA GLY A 40 -12.56 2.06 0.48
C GLY A 40 -13.49 0.85 0.54
N ILE A 41 -12.93 -0.37 0.48
CA ILE A 41 -13.71 -1.62 0.59
C ILE A 41 -14.42 -1.69 1.96
N PRO A 42 -13.74 -1.48 3.11
CA PRO A 42 -14.41 -1.45 4.41
C PRO A 42 -15.51 -0.39 4.51
N TYR A 43 -15.31 0.80 3.93
CA TYR A 43 -16.32 1.86 3.89
C TYR A 43 -17.58 1.41 3.16
N TYR A 44 -17.44 0.89 1.93
CA TYR A 44 -18.60 0.52 1.10
C TYR A 44 -19.28 -0.78 1.52
N LEU A 45 -18.56 -1.73 2.13
CA LEU A 45 -19.14 -2.97 2.62
C LEU A 45 -19.75 -2.83 4.01
N GLY A 46 -19.05 -2.13 4.92
CA GLY A 46 -19.45 -2.02 6.31
C GLY A 46 -20.44 -0.88 6.58
N GLY A 47 -20.46 0.18 5.76
CA GLY A 47 -21.40 1.29 5.88
C GLY A 47 -21.29 2.11 7.19
N ILE A 48 -20.27 1.85 8.02
CA ILE A 48 -20.06 2.51 9.31
C ILE A 48 -18.62 3.02 9.41
N MET A 49 -18.41 4.12 10.13
CA MET A 49 -17.09 4.74 10.31
C MET A 49 -16.08 3.78 10.96
N TYR A 50 -16.54 2.90 11.84
CA TYR A 50 -15.69 1.93 12.54
C TYR A 50 -14.97 0.96 11.60
N SER A 51 -15.59 0.58 10.48
CA SER A 51 -14.97 -0.32 9.50
C SER A 51 -13.72 0.29 8.88
N VAL A 52 -13.78 1.61 8.60
CA VAL A 52 -12.66 2.38 8.06
C VAL A 52 -11.55 2.55 9.09
N LEU A 53 -11.93 2.77 10.36
CA LEU A 53 -10.96 2.85 11.46
C LEU A 53 -10.22 1.53 11.68
N VAL A 54 -10.94 0.40 11.65
CA VAL A 54 -10.32 -0.94 11.79
C VAL A 54 -9.35 -1.19 10.64
N GLY A 55 -9.77 -0.96 9.40
CA GLY A 55 -8.91 -1.16 8.24
C GLY A 55 -7.68 -0.25 8.25
N GLY A 56 -7.85 1.03 8.58
CA GLY A 56 -6.74 1.97 8.76
C GLY A 56 -5.79 1.57 9.89
N THR A 57 -6.30 1.04 11.00
CA THR A 57 -5.48 0.55 12.11
C THR A 57 -4.62 -0.63 11.66
N ILE A 58 -5.22 -1.62 10.98
CA ILE A 58 -4.49 -2.77 10.42
C ILE A 58 -3.40 -2.29 9.45
N TRP A 59 -3.74 -1.35 8.57
CA TRP A 59 -2.80 -0.75 7.61
C TRP A 59 -1.62 -0.06 8.31
N SER A 60 -1.88 0.73 9.35
CA SER A 60 -0.84 1.40 10.12
C SER A 60 0.06 0.40 10.82
N PHE A 61 -0.50 -0.60 11.51
CA PHE A 61 0.29 -1.66 12.17
C PHE A 61 1.12 -2.49 11.18
N ALA A 62 0.62 -2.74 9.97
CA ALA A 62 1.37 -3.47 8.94
C ALA A 62 2.69 -2.77 8.58
N HIS A 63 2.75 -1.44 8.67
CA HIS A 63 3.97 -0.68 8.38
C HIS A 63 5.08 -0.89 9.40
N VAL A 64 4.79 -1.40 10.61
CA VAL A 64 5.83 -1.78 11.58
C VAL A 64 6.73 -2.87 11.00
N PHE A 65 6.16 -3.78 10.20
CA PHE A 65 6.84 -4.92 9.58
C PHE A 65 7.37 -4.63 8.17
N SER A 66 7.50 -3.36 7.78
CA SER A 66 8.03 -2.95 6.47
C SER A 66 9.56 -3.08 6.39
N THR A 67 10.08 -4.25 6.77
CA THR A 67 11.49 -4.50 7.06
C THR A 67 11.83 -5.92 6.61
N GLN A 68 13.09 -6.17 6.21
CA GLN A 68 13.51 -7.51 5.79
C GLN A 68 13.81 -8.44 6.97
N THR A 69 13.81 -7.90 8.20
CA THR A 69 14.14 -8.62 9.43
C THR A 69 13.03 -8.44 10.46
N LEU A 70 12.61 -9.55 11.07
CA LEU A 70 11.68 -9.56 12.22
C LEU A 70 12.46 -9.42 13.54
N ALA A 71 13.35 -8.44 13.60
CA ALA A 71 14.13 -8.12 14.80
C ALA A 71 13.62 -6.81 15.39
N LEU A 72 13.55 -6.71 16.72
CA LEU A 72 13.01 -5.52 17.41
C LEU A 72 13.77 -4.24 17.07
N ASN A 73 15.08 -4.33 16.82
CA ASN A 73 15.93 -3.22 16.39
C ASN A 73 15.85 -2.92 14.89
N GLY A 74 15.17 -3.76 14.11
CA GLY A 74 14.97 -3.59 12.67
C GLY A 74 13.57 -3.13 12.29
N LEU A 75 12.61 -3.01 13.24
CA LEU A 75 11.21 -2.64 12.96
C LEU A 75 11.07 -1.18 12.52
N ALA A 76 10.16 -0.90 11.58
CA ALA A 76 10.00 0.42 10.98
C ALA A 76 9.12 1.38 11.81
N TYR A 77 9.53 1.64 13.07
CA TYR A 77 8.75 2.48 14.01
C TYR A 77 8.50 3.89 13.50
N ALA A 78 9.50 4.51 12.85
CA ALA A 78 9.35 5.84 12.28
C ALA A 78 8.29 5.88 11.16
N THR A 79 8.21 4.81 10.36
CA THR A 79 7.19 4.66 9.32
C THR A 79 5.82 4.47 9.95
N PHE A 80 5.70 3.58 10.95
CA PHE A 80 4.47 3.42 11.71
C PHE A 80 3.95 4.74 12.28
N LEU A 81 4.79 5.52 12.97
CA LEU A 81 4.38 6.82 13.51
C LEU A 81 3.93 7.80 12.42
N ALA A 82 4.59 7.79 11.25
CA ALA A 82 4.21 8.62 10.11
C ALA A 82 2.86 8.21 9.48
N THR A 83 2.43 6.95 9.65
CA THR A 83 1.12 6.50 9.17
C THR A 83 -0.04 6.97 10.04
N ILE A 84 0.18 7.35 11.30
CA ILE A 84 -0.90 7.77 12.21
C ILE A 84 -1.63 9.04 11.68
N PRO A 85 -0.93 10.15 11.33
CA PRO A 85 -1.61 11.30 10.72
C PRO A 85 -2.30 10.94 9.39
N HIS A 86 -1.69 10.07 8.60
CA HIS A 86 -2.25 9.60 7.33
C HIS A 86 -3.55 8.83 7.54
N LEU A 87 -3.60 7.94 8.53
CA LEU A 87 -4.82 7.22 8.93
C LEU A 87 -5.98 8.17 9.22
N PHE A 88 -5.74 9.22 10.00
CA PHE A 88 -6.81 10.19 10.32
C PHE A 88 -7.23 11.02 9.10
N PHE A 89 -6.28 11.37 8.23
CA PHE A 89 -6.57 12.03 6.96
C PHE A 89 -7.45 11.15 6.05
N SER A 90 -7.08 9.88 5.85
CA SER A 90 -7.83 8.94 5.01
C SER A 90 -9.20 8.65 5.62
N LEU A 91 -9.28 8.39 6.92
CA LEU A 91 -10.54 8.22 7.66
C LEU A 91 -11.50 9.40 7.40
N ARG A 92 -11.03 10.64 7.62
CA ARG A 92 -11.85 11.85 7.42
C ARG A 92 -12.30 12.00 5.97
N THR A 93 -11.40 11.73 5.03
CA THR A 93 -11.65 11.90 3.59
C THR A 93 -12.66 10.89 3.07
N TRP A 94 -12.52 9.61 3.45
CA TRP A 94 -13.47 8.55 3.09
C TRP A 94 -14.86 8.81 3.66
N ILE A 95 -14.94 9.16 4.95
CA ILE A 95 -16.22 9.50 5.60
C ILE A 95 -16.91 10.69 4.93
N SER A 96 -16.15 11.65 4.40
CA SER A 96 -16.71 12.79 3.68
C SER A 96 -17.25 12.46 2.27
N GLY A 97 -17.15 11.21 1.83
CA GLY A 97 -17.51 10.76 0.48
C GLY A 97 -16.49 11.15 -0.60
N LYS A 98 -15.32 11.66 -0.21
CA LYS A 98 -14.26 12.11 -1.13
C LYS A 98 -13.08 11.13 -1.18
N GLY A 99 -13.31 9.83 -0.99
CA GLY A 99 -12.24 8.81 -0.96
C GLY A 99 -11.30 8.80 -2.17
N TRP A 100 -11.77 9.22 -3.34
CA TRP A 100 -10.91 9.41 -4.52
C TRP A 100 -9.77 10.41 -4.28
N PHE A 101 -10.00 11.43 -3.45
CA PHE A 101 -9.00 12.41 -3.08
C PHE A 101 -7.93 11.78 -2.17
N ALA A 102 -8.31 10.87 -1.28
CA ALA A 102 -7.36 10.12 -0.47
C ALA A 102 -6.46 9.24 -1.35
N ILE A 103 -7.03 8.54 -2.35
CA ILE A 103 -6.27 7.76 -3.34
C ILE A 103 -5.23 8.62 -4.07
N VAL A 104 -5.66 9.76 -4.63
CA VAL A 104 -4.76 10.66 -5.36
C VAL A 104 -3.69 11.23 -4.44
N PHE A 105 -4.08 11.73 -3.26
CA PHE A 105 -3.16 12.28 -2.28
C PHE A 105 -2.11 11.25 -1.86
N HIS A 106 -2.52 10.02 -1.55
CA HIS A 106 -1.62 8.95 -1.14
C HIS A 106 -0.63 8.60 -2.27
N SER A 107 -1.11 8.37 -3.50
CA SER A 107 -0.20 8.15 -4.64
C SER A 107 0.78 9.30 -4.84
N SER A 108 0.30 10.56 -4.80
CA SER A 108 1.15 11.74 -4.95
C SER A 108 2.16 11.87 -3.82
N TRP A 109 1.77 11.57 -2.58
CA TRP A 109 2.66 11.58 -1.42
C TRP A 109 3.77 10.54 -1.59
N ASN A 110 3.44 9.30 -1.92
CA ASN A 110 4.44 8.24 -2.10
C ASN A 110 5.40 8.55 -3.27
N VAL A 111 4.88 9.08 -4.38
CA VAL A 111 5.70 9.55 -5.51
C VAL A 111 6.62 10.68 -5.10
N ALA A 112 6.12 11.71 -4.40
CA ALA A 112 6.92 12.83 -3.94
C ALA A 112 8.02 12.38 -2.97
N PHE A 113 7.71 11.44 -2.08
CA PHE A 113 8.69 10.83 -1.18
C PHE A 113 9.77 10.10 -1.95
N VAL A 114 9.41 9.18 -2.84
CA VAL A 114 10.39 8.44 -3.64
C VAL A 114 11.23 9.43 -4.45
N ALA A 115 10.61 10.35 -5.19
CA ALA A 115 11.30 11.37 -5.99
C ALA A 115 12.29 12.22 -5.18
N SER A 116 11.94 12.60 -3.94
CA SER A 116 12.84 13.33 -3.05
C SER A 116 14.05 12.51 -2.60
N TYR A 117 13.91 11.20 -2.43
CA TYR A 117 15.03 10.32 -2.09
C TYR A 117 15.91 10.05 -3.32
N CYS A 118 15.31 10.02 -4.51
CA CYS A 118 16.05 9.98 -5.77
C CYS A 118 16.92 11.22 -5.94
N SER A 119 16.35 12.42 -5.74
CA SER A 119 17.03 13.69 -6.00
C SER A 119 18.19 13.96 -5.03
N THR A 120 18.13 13.38 -3.83
CA THR A 120 19.18 13.46 -2.81
C THR A 120 20.23 12.36 -2.92
N GLY A 121 20.09 11.45 -3.90
CA GLY A 121 21.02 10.33 -4.11
C GLY A 121 20.93 9.22 -3.07
N ILE A 122 19.92 9.27 -2.18
CA ILE A 122 19.70 8.24 -1.15
C ILE A 122 19.22 6.93 -1.79
N LEU A 123 18.42 7.03 -2.86
CA LEU A 123 17.90 5.88 -3.60
C LEU A 123 18.24 5.97 -5.09
N SER A 124 18.64 4.85 -5.67
CA SER A 124 18.70 4.69 -7.13
C SER A 124 17.30 4.45 -7.67
N CYS A 125 16.75 5.42 -8.39
CA CYS A 125 15.38 5.36 -8.84
C CYS A 125 15.24 4.90 -10.29
N SER A 126 14.23 4.07 -10.51
CA SER A 126 13.76 3.65 -11.82
C SER A 126 12.27 3.95 -11.93
N ILE A 127 11.81 4.30 -13.13
CA ILE A 127 10.36 4.46 -13.37
C ILE A 127 9.67 3.11 -13.18
N ILE A 128 10.30 2.06 -13.68
CA ILE A 128 9.89 0.66 -13.57
C ILE A 128 11.11 -0.15 -13.14
N SER A 129 10.92 -1.09 -12.22
CA SER A 129 12.00 -1.92 -11.69
C SER A 129 12.63 -2.79 -12.80
N PRO A 130 13.97 -2.86 -12.88
CA PRO A 130 14.65 -3.67 -13.90
C PRO A 130 14.66 -5.17 -13.57
N GLY A 131 14.86 -6.00 -14.60
CA GLY A 131 15.08 -7.44 -14.47
C GLY A 131 13.92 -8.17 -13.79
N ASP A 132 14.25 -9.05 -12.84
CA ASP A 132 13.26 -9.88 -12.15
C ASP A 132 12.24 -9.05 -11.36
N GLN A 133 12.54 -7.80 -10.98
CA GLN A 133 11.61 -6.95 -10.23
C GLN A 133 10.50 -6.34 -11.11
N LEU A 134 10.66 -6.34 -12.44
CA LEU A 134 9.64 -5.86 -13.39
C LEU A 134 8.30 -6.59 -13.22
N ILE A 135 8.35 -7.90 -13.00
CA ILE A 135 7.13 -8.71 -12.77
C ILE A 135 6.42 -8.25 -11.49
N THR A 136 7.17 -7.87 -10.46
CA THR A 136 6.59 -7.37 -9.20
C THR A 136 5.85 -6.05 -9.43
N ASP A 137 6.41 -5.13 -10.21
CA ASP A 137 5.74 -3.88 -10.60
C ASP A 137 4.43 -4.16 -11.36
N ILE A 138 4.46 -5.07 -12.33
CA ILE A 138 3.27 -5.43 -13.12
C ILE A 138 2.17 -6.00 -12.21
N LEU A 139 2.51 -6.92 -11.31
CA LEU A 139 1.55 -7.55 -10.40
C LEU A 139 0.99 -6.55 -9.37
N ALA A 140 1.82 -5.60 -8.91
CA ALA A 140 1.39 -4.53 -8.01
C ALA A 140 0.42 -3.55 -8.71
N VAL A 141 0.75 -3.11 -9.93
CA VAL A 141 -0.14 -2.26 -10.75
C VAL A 141 -1.45 -3.00 -11.06
N ALA A 142 -1.39 -4.28 -11.43
CA ALA A 142 -2.59 -5.09 -11.66
C ALA A 142 -3.46 -5.19 -10.41
N SER A 143 -2.85 -5.40 -9.24
CA SER A 143 -3.55 -5.43 -7.95
C SER A 143 -4.20 -4.09 -7.62
N ALA A 144 -3.49 -2.98 -7.83
CA ALA A 144 -3.99 -1.64 -7.61
C ALA A 144 -5.20 -1.31 -8.51
N CYS A 145 -5.11 -1.63 -9.81
CA CYS A 145 -6.21 -1.50 -10.75
C CYS A 145 -7.42 -2.36 -10.35
N ALA A 146 -7.18 -3.61 -9.96
CA ALA A 146 -8.24 -4.51 -9.51
C ALA A 146 -8.96 -3.97 -8.26
N VAL A 147 -8.21 -3.51 -7.26
CA VAL A 147 -8.77 -2.90 -6.04
C VAL A 147 -9.55 -1.63 -6.37
N ALA A 148 -9.02 -0.75 -7.22
CA ALA A 148 -9.71 0.45 -7.66
C ALA A 148 -11.04 0.12 -8.37
N LEU A 149 -11.06 -0.91 -9.22
CA LEU A 149 -12.27 -1.39 -9.89
C LEU A 149 -13.29 -1.98 -8.91
N ILE A 150 -12.84 -2.71 -7.89
CA ILE A 150 -13.71 -3.21 -6.81
C ILE A 150 -14.38 -2.03 -6.10
N VAL A 151 -13.58 -1.08 -5.63
CA VAL A 151 -14.06 0.12 -4.91
C VAL A 151 -15.01 0.94 -5.77
N TYR A 152 -14.68 1.16 -7.04
CA TYR A 152 -15.54 1.88 -7.98
C TYR A 152 -16.86 1.15 -8.24
N SER A 153 -16.81 -0.18 -8.38
CA SER A 153 -18.01 -1.01 -8.57
C SER A 153 -18.92 -0.95 -7.34
N LEU A 154 -18.34 -0.99 -6.14
CA LEU A 154 -19.07 -0.82 -4.89
C LEU A 154 -19.72 0.56 -4.77
N TYR A 155 -18.98 1.63 -5.13
CA TYR A 155 -19.52 3.00 -5.19
C TYR A 155 -20.72 3.11 -6.16
N LYS A 156 -20.63 2.45 -7.32
CA LYS A 156 -21.66 2.48 -8.37
C LYS A 156 -22.69 1.36 -8.25
N LYS A 157 -22.70 0.56 -7.18
CA LYS A 157 -23.55 -0.64 -7.02
C LYS A 157 -25.01 -0.40 -7.39
N ASN A 158 -25.58 0.74 -6.97
CA ASN A 158 -27.00 1.08 -7.20
C ASN A 158 -27.28 1.68 -8.59
N ARG A 159 -26.25 1.92 -9.41
CA ARG A 159 -26.36 2.55 -10.75
C ARG A 159 -25.99 1.59 -11.89
N ILE A 160 -25.55 0.38 -11.59
CA ILE A 160 -25.12 -0.64 -12.56
C ILE A 160 -26.06 -1.83 -12.47
N SER A 161 -26.32 -2.52 -13.59
CA SER A 161 -27.11 -3.75 -13.55
C SER A 161 -26.43 -4.83 -12.71
N ALA A 162 -27.22 -5.63 -11.99
CA ALA A 162 -26.71 -6.65 -11.08
C ALA A 162 -25.74 -7.63 -11.78
N GLN A 163 -26.03 -7.99 -13.04
CA GLN A 163 -25.16 -8.88 -13.83
C GLN A 163 -23.81 -8.24 -14.14
N ARG A 164 -23.78 -6.97 -14.58
CA ARG A 164 -22.53 -6.24 -14.85
C ARG A 164 -21.72 -6.05 -13.57
N PHE A 165 -22.37 -5.69 -12.47
CA PHE A 165 -21.72 -5.58 -11.16
C PHE A 165 -21.06 -6.90 -10.75
N ARG A 166 -21.78 -8.02 -10.81
CA ARG A 166 -21.24 -9.35 -10.49
C ARG A 166 -20.05 -9.72 -11.38
N LEU A 167 -20.16 -9.50 -12.69
CA LEU A 167 -19.07 -9.80 -13.63
C LEU A 167 -17.81 -9.00 -13.32
N VAL A 168 -17.92 -7.68 -13.15
CA VAL A 168 -16.76 -6.82 -12.85
C VAL A 168 -16.14 -7.17 -11.51
N MET A 169 -16.97 -7.48 -10.50
CA MET A 169 -16.47 -7.91 -9.19
C MET A 169 -15.71 -9.24 -9.28
N ILE A 170 -16.26 -10.26 -9.97
CA ILE A 170 -15.58 -11.55 -10.13
C ILE A 170 -14.25 -11.36 -10.86
N LEU A 171 -14.24 -10.63 -11.98
CA LEU A 171 -13.01 -10.39 -12.74
C LEU A 171 -11.95 -9.66 -11.90
N SER A 172 -12.34 -8.60 -11.20
CA SER A 172 -11.41 -7.80 -10.39
C SER A 172 -10.86 -8.60 -9.21
N VAL A 173 -11.72 -9.35 -8.51
CA VAL A 173 -11.29 -10.21 -7.39
C VAL A 173 -10.36 -11.33 -7.89
N SER A 174 -10.66 -11.96 -9.03
CA SER A 174 -9.80 -12.98 -9.61
C SER A 174 -8.42 -12.43 -10.00
N VAL A 175 -8.37 -11.26 -10.64
CA VAL A 175 -7.09 -10.60 -10.99
C VAL A 175 -6.29 -10.29 -9.73
N PHE A 176 -6.93 -9.71 -8.71
CA PHE A 176 -6.29 -9.44 -7.43
C PHE A 176 -5.75 -10.73 -6.79
N ALA A 177 -6.57 -11.78 -6.67
CA ALA A 177 -6.17 -13.03 -6.06
C ALA A 177 -4.99 -13.70 -6.78
N ILE A 178 -5.03 -13.74 -8.12
CA ILE A 178 -3.94 -14.29 -8.94
C ILE A 178 -2.66 -13.48 -8.76
N ALA A 179 -2.76 -12.16 -8.76
CA ALA A 179 -1.60 -11.29 -8.59
C ALA A 179 -0.95 -11.47 -7.22
N GLN A 180 -1.74 -11.50 -6.14
CA GLN A 180 -1.25 -11.71 -4.78
C GLN A 180 -0.67 -13.12 -4.58
N ALA A 181 -1.32 -14.15 -5.13
CA ALA A 181 -0.79 -15.52 -5.08
C ALA A 181 0.55 -15.63 -5.80
N THR A 182 0.69 -14.99 -6.97
CA THR A 182 1.94 -14.98 -7.75
C THR A 182 3.05 -14.24 -7.02
N MET A 183 2.76 -13.08 -6.44
CA MET A 183 3.74 -12.34 -5.63
C MET A 183 4.18 -13.16 -4.41
N THR A 184 3.23 -13.75 -3.69
CA THR A 184 3.52 -14.59 -2.52
C THR A 184 4.37 -15.81 -2.90
N ALA A 185 4.02 -16.52 -3.97
CA ALA A 185 4.78 -17.66 -4.45
C ALA A 185 6.24 -17.28 -4.78
N LYS A 186 6.44 -16.12 -5.41
CA LYS A 186 7.78 -15.61 -5.72
C LYS A 186 8.58 -15.26 -4.45
N TYR A 187 7.95 -14.64 -3.46
CA TYR A 187 8.60 -14.37 -2.16
C TYR A 187 8.95 -15.66 -1.42
N VAL A 188 8.05 -16.65 -1.37
CA VAL A 188 8.29 -17.96 -0.77
C VAL A 188 9.44 -18.67 -1.49
N GLN A 189 9.48 -18.65 -2.83
CA GLN A 189 10.58 -19.26 -3.58
C GLN A 189 11.93 -18.62 -3.26
N LEU A 190 11.98 -17.29 -3.16
CA LEU A 190 13.19 -16.56 -2.79
C LEU A 190 13.66 -16.87 -1.36
N PHE A 191 12.73 -17.19 -0.45
CA PHE A 191 13.04 -17.47 0.95
C PHE A 191 13.48 -18.92 1.20
N PHE A 192 12.86 -19.89 0.51
CA PHE A 192 13.12 -21.32 0.75
C PHE A 192 14.19 -21.95 -0.16
N PHE A 193 14.46 -21.39 -1.35
CA PHE A 193 15.43 -21.95 -2.30
C PHE A 193 16.76 -21.18 -2.38
N LYS A 194 17.03 -20.28 -1.43
CA LYS A 194 18.31 -19.58 -1.25
C LYS A 194 19.15 -20.10 -0.06
N ILE A 195 18.76 -21.22 0.54
CA ILE A 195 19.58 -22.01 1.48
C ILE A 195 20.28 -23.10 0.67
#